data_AF-A0A821JDR9-F1
#
_entry.id   AF-A0A821JDR9-F1
#
_cell.length_a   1.000
_cell.length_b   1.000
_cell.length_c   1.000
_cell.angle_alpha   90.00
_cell.angle_beta   90.00
_cell.angle_gamma   90.00
#
_symmetry.space_group_name_H-M   'P 1'
#
loop_
_entity.id
_entity.type
_entity.pdbx_description
1 polymer ?
#
loop_
_entity_poly.entity_id
_entity_poly.type
_entity_poly.pdbx_seq_one_letter_code
_entity_poly.pdbx_strand_id
1 'polypeptide(L)'
;MNIQFSGTRSWPKRIIYDRLKDFFGGRAIIRYYYNIIFYVLMLCLFSFVMLVDYFPYNNNRGKRSGYSIGIPIPEIILHMCIWGLIIEEAVEFGIHYRQQNKSNSRLYTIISSYFIDDRWNVLDAVAIFIYLVGFITRFIVIEQAFVISKIFMCIDLFLWYVRILHLFFAYERLGPKLLMICNTMKDLLFFIYFIFVFLAAYSISSFALIITPHQVNWIPNNNSASSRTYKIIENRTNISVWNLLRNIIDWGIWKIYGQVDLVDYRQDSESIITLSADAYGNSAFLLTIIFVCISNVLLLNVLVALFK
;
A
#
# COMPACT_ATOMS: atom_id res chain seq x y z
N MET A 1 38.68 -22.32 67.22
CA MET A 1 38.52 -21.12 66.37
C MET A 1 37.37 -21.37 65.41
N ASN A 2 36.15 -20.96 65.79
CA ASN A 2 34.95 -21.11 64.97
C ASN A 2 34.76 -19.86 64.11
N ILE A 3 34.86 -20.01 62.80
CA ILE A 3 34.55 -18.94 61.84
C ILE A 3 33.05 -19.02 61.57
N GLN A 4 32.28 -18.12 62.19
CA GLN A 4 30.87 -17.91 61.86
C GLN A 4 30.75 -17.19 60.51
N PHE A 5 30.32 -17.91 59.48
CA PHE A 5 29.76 -17.29 58.27
C PHE A 5 28.28 -16.97 58.52
N SER A 6 27.99 -15.75 59.00
CA SER A 6 26.63 -15.18 58.98
C SER A 6 26.62 -13.90 58.15
N GLY A 7 26.58 -14.07 56.84
CA GLY A 7 26.29 -13.00 55.90
C GLY A 7 25.12 -13.41 55.02
N THR A 8 23.90 -13.35 55.55
CA THR A 8 22.70 -13.41 54.69
C THR A 8 22.74 -12.16 53.81
N ARG A 9 23.15 -12.33 52.55
CA ARG A 9 22.99 -11.32 51.49
C ARG A 9 21.50 -11.13 51.21
N SER A 10 20.80 -10.43 52.10
CA SER A 10 19.52 -9.82 51.77
C SER A 10 19.83 -8.61 50.90
N TRP A 11 19.71 -8.80 49.58
CA TRP A 11 19.73 -7.67 48.65
C TRP A 11 18.66 -6.67 49.12
N PRO A 12 19.01 -5.41 49.43
CA PRO A 12 18.02 -4.42 49.78
C PRO A 12 17.10 -4.27 48.58
N LYS A 13 15.81 -4.64 48.71
CA LYS A 13 14.84 -4.66 47.60
C LYS A 13 14.80 -3.33 46.81
N ARG A 14 15.16 -2.22 47.45
CA ARG A 14 15.33 -0.89 46.81
C ARG A 14 16.40 -0.88 45.72
N ILE A 15 17.57 -1.50 45.94
CA ILE A 15 18.67 -1.52 44.97
C ILE A 15 18.28 -2.29 43.70
N ILE A 16 17.48 -3.35 43.82
CA ILE A 16 17.02 -4.11 42.66
C ILE A 16 15.97 -3.32 41.86
N TYR A 17 15.04 -2.66 42.53
CA TYR A 17 14.03 -1.82 41.86
C TYR A 17 14.67 -0.64 41.13
N ASP A 18 15.62 0.05 41.77
CA ASP A 18 16.33 1.18 41.17
C ASP A 18 17.17 0.71 39.98
N ARG A 19 17.85 -0.43 40.08
CA ARG A 19 18.58 -1.03 38.95
C ARG A 19 17.67 -1.48 37.81
N LEU A 20 16.48 -2.02 38.10
CA LEU A 20 15.51 -2.39 37.06
C LEU A 20 14.95 -1.14 36.38
N LYS A 21 14.65 -0.09 37.15
CA LYS A 21 14.20 1.20 36.63
C LYS A 21 15.27 1.86 35.76
N ASP A 22 16.53 1.83 36.19
CA ASP A 22 17.66 2.35 35.41
C ASP A 22 17.95 1.50 34.18
N PHE A 23 17.71 0.19 34.25
CA PHE A 23 17.85 -0.69 33.10
C PHE A 23 16.75 -0.42 32.06
N PHE A 24 15.47 -0.41 32.46
CA PHE A 24 14.36 -0.21 31.53
C PHE A 24 14.22 1.26 31.06
N GLY A 25 14.50 2.23 31.92
CA GLY A 25 14.37 3.66 31.63
C GLY A 25 15.65 4.34 31.15
N GLY A 26 16.82 3.87 31.59
CA GLY A 26 18.08 4.59 31.39
C GLY A 26 18.77 4.36 30.05
N ARG A 27 18.45 3.29 29.31
CA ARG A 27 19.14 2.95 28.05
C ARG A 27 18.25 3.17 26.84
N ALA A 28 18.65 4.07 25.94
CA ALA A 28 17.94 4.37 24.69
C ALA A 28 17.71 3.12 23.81
N ILE A 29 18.66 2.19 23.82
CA ILE A 29 18.59 0.93 23.07
C ILE A 29 17.40 0.07 23.53
N ILE A 30 17.13 0.02 24.83
CA ILE A 30 16.03 -0.80 25.38
C ILE A 30 14.68 -0.22 24.98
N ARG A 31 14.53 1.12 25.06
CA ARG A 31 13.33 1.83 24.57
C ARG A 31 13.08 1.58 23.09
N TYR A 32 14.14 1.58 22.27
CA TYR A 32 14.05 1.28 20.85
C TYR A 32 13.50 -0.13 20.57
N TYR A 33 14.01 -1.17 21.23
CA TYR A 33 13.52 -2.54 21.05
C TYR A 33 12.07 -2.72 21.52
N TYR A 34 11.67 -2.09 22.64
CA TYR A 34 10.28 -2.12 23.08
C TYR A 34 9.35 -1.44 22.07
N ASN A 35 9.78 -0.32 21.49
CA ASN A 35 9.01 0.35 20.45
C ASN A 35 8.83 -0.55 19.22
N ILE A 36 9.89 -1.23 18.75
CA ILE A 36 9.78 -2.18 17.63
C ILE A 36 8.80 -3.31 17.96
N ILE A 37 8.93 -3.95 19.12
CA ILE A 37 8.07 -5.06 19.50
C ILE A 37 6.61 -4.60 19.57
N PHE A 38 6.35 -3.45 20.19
CA PHE A 38 5.03 -2.84 20.25
C PHE A 38 4.48 -2.57 18.84
N TYR A 39 5.28 -1.99 17.96
CA TYR A 39 4.89 -1.66 16.59
C TYR A 39 4.56 -2.89 15.74
N VAL A 40 5.38 -3.95 15.83
CA VAL A 40 5.13 -5.23 15.14
C VAL A 40 3.87 -5.90 15.67
N LEU A 41 3.64 -5.88 16.99
CA LEU A 41 2.41 -6.40 17.60
C LEU A 41 1.19 -5.60 17.14
N MET A 42 1.29 -4.27 17.08
CA MET A 42 0.23 -3.41 16.57
C MET A 42 -0.11 -3.73 15.12
N LEU A 43 0.88 -3.91 14.24
CA LEU A 43 0.64 -4.31 12.84
C LEU A 43 -0.01 -5.68 12.70
N CYS A 44 0.40 -6.63 13.53
CA CYS A 44 -0.23 -7.95 13.58
C CYS A 44 -1.70 -7.83 14.01
N LEU A 45 -1.98 -7.00 15.02
CA LEU A 45 -3.33 -6.73 15.50
C LEU A 45 -4.18 -6.00 14.44
N PHE A 46 -3.62 -4.99 13.77
CA PHE A 46 -4.28 -4.28 12.66
C PHE A 46 -4.66 -5.27 11.55
N SER A 47 -3.70 -6.10 11.12
CA SER A 47 -3.94 -7.13 10.11
C SER A 47 -5.04 -8.11 10.53
N PHE A 48 -4.99 -8.60 11.77
CA PHE A 48 -6.01 -9.48 12.31
C PHE A 48 -7.41 -8.83 12.26
N VAL A 49 -7.54 -7.59 12.73
CA VAL A 49 -8.81 -6.84 12.71
C VAL A 49 -9.33 -6.71 11.28
N MET A 50 -8.49 -6.32 10.32
CA MET A 50 -8.91 -6.10 8.94
C MET A 50 -9.30 -7.38 8.19
N LEU A 51 -8.66 -8.52 8.50
CA LEU A 51 -8.95 -9.80 7.86
C LEU A 51 -10.15 -10.51 8.49
N VAL A 52 -10.27 -10.50 9.82
CA VAL A 52 -11.20 -11.38 10.54
C VAL A 52 -12.39 -10.62 11.13
N ASP A 53 -12.17 -9.46 11.74
CA ASP A 53 -13.13 -8.85 12.67
C ASP A 53 -13.76 -7.53 12.18
N TYR A 54 -13.38 -7.00 11.02
CA TYR A 54 -13.92 -5.75 10.49
C TYR A 54 -15.31 -5.92 9.86
N PHE A 55 -16.36 -5.69 10.64
CA PHE A 55 -17.77 -5.87 10.23
C PHE A 55 -18.60 -4.58 10.27
N PRO A 56 -19.65 -4.47 9.43
CA PRO A 56 -20.53 -3.31 9.44
C PRO A 56 -21.37 -3.27 10.71
N TYR A 57 -21.60 -2.06 11.23
CA TYR A 57 -22.30 -1.79 12.49
C TYR A 57 -23.70 -2.43 12.59
N ASN A 58 -24.42 -2.54 11.47
CA ASN A 58 -25.79 -3.05 11.43
C ASN A 58 -25.90 -4.59 11.37
N ASN A 59 -24.79 -5.32 11.24
CA ASN A 59 -24.86 -6.77 11.14
C ASN A 59 -24.98 -7.43 12.52
N ASN A 60 -26.01 -8.26 12.68
CA ASN A 60 -26.24 -9.09 13.88
C ASN A 60 -25.07 -10.04 14.22
N ARG A 61 -24.07 -10.18 13.33
CA ARG A 61 -22.81 -10.89 13.63
C ARG A 61 -21.90 -10.14 14.60
N GLY A 62 -21.97 -8.80 14.70
CA GLY A 62 -21.26 -8.02 15.73
C GLY A 62 -21.71 -8.35 17.15
N LYS A 63 -22.90 -8.94 17.31
CA LYS A 63 -23.44 -9.43 18.59
C LYS A 63 -22.79 -10.75 19.05
N ARG A 64 -21.92 -11.40 18.26
CA ARG A 64 -21.18 -12.61 18.69
C ARG A 64 -20.30 -12.35 19.92
N SER A 65 -19.91 -11.09 20.16
CA SER A 65 -19.08 -10.73 21.30
C SER A 65 -19.88 -10.50 22.60
N GLY A 66 -21.22 -10.57 22.60
CA GLY A 66 -22.03 -10.41 23.81
C GLY A 66 -22.11 -8.99 24.40
N TYR A 67 -21.51 -7.99 23.74
CA TYR A 67 -21.57 -6.57 24.15
C TYR A 67 -22.59 -5.78 23.31
N SER A 68 -23.25 -4.81 23.94
CA SER A 68 -24.27 -3.93 23.32
C SER A 68 -23.69 -3.01 22.22
N ILE A 69 -22.39 -2.73 22.30
CA ILE A 69 -21.65 -1.92 21.34
C ILE A 69 -21.14 -2.90 20.28
N GLY A 70 -21.67 -2.85 19.06
CA GLY A 70 -21.34 -3.77 17.95
C GLY A 70 -19.91 -3.64 17.38
N ILE A 71 -18.92 -3.30 18.22
CA ILE A 71 -17.50 -3.13 17.89
C ILE A 71 -16.71 -4.20 18.67
N PRO A 72 -15.94 -5.08 17.99
CA PRO A 72 -15.14 -6.12 18.64
C PRO A 72 -13.99 -5.51 19.46
N ILE A 73 -13.64 -6.15 20.60
CA ILE A 73 -12.58 -5.69 21.51
C ILE A 73 -11.24 -5.43 20.78
N PRO A 74 -10.78 -6.29 19.84
CA PRO A 74 -9.57 -6.03 19.07
C PRO A 74 -9.60 -4.72 18.27
N GLU A 75 -10.74 -4.31 17.71
CA GLU A 75 -10.88 -3.04 16.98
C GLU A 75 -10.74 -1.84 17.94
N ILE A 76 -11.28 -1.95 19.15
CA ILE A 76 -11.13 -0.91 20.19
C ILE A 76 -9.67 -0.77 20.60
N ILE A 77 -8.98 -1.89 20.85
CA ILE A 77 -7.56 -1.90 21.20
C ILE A 77 -6.73 -1.29 20.06
N LEU A 78 -7.03 -1.64 18.80
CA LEU A 78 -6.37 -1.07 17.63
C LEU A 78 -6.47 0.45 17.61
N HIS A 79 -7.68 0.97 17.76
CA HIS A 79 -7.90 2.41 17.78
C HIS A 79 -7.15 3.08 18.92
N MET A 80 -7.13 2.50 20.12
CA MET A 80 -6.35 3.03 21.24
C MET A 80 -4.85 3.06 20.92
N CYS A 81 -4.30 2.01 20.28
CA CYS A 81 -2.90 1.98 19.88
C CYS A 81 -2.57 3.07 18.85
N ILE A 82 -3.40 3.24 17.82
CA ILE A 82 -3.17 4.26 16.78
C ILE A 82 -3.31 5.67 17.36
N TRP A 83 -4.29 5.91 18.23
CA TRP A 83 -4.39 7.16 18.97
C TRP A 83 -3.13 7.44 19.81
N GLY A 84 -2.53 6.41 20.40
CA GLY A 84 -1.22 6.53 21.06
C GLY A 84 -0.12 7.03 20.11
N LEU A 85 -0.01 6.44 18.92
CA LEU A 85 0.97 6.86 17.90
C LEU A 85 0.73 8.29 17.39
N ILE A 86 -0.54 8.69 17.23
CA ILE A 86 -0.91 10.07 16.87
C ILE A 86 -0.44 11.05 17.95
N ILE A 87 -0.60 10.68 19.23
CA ILE A 87 -0.14 11.51 20.35
C ILE A 87 1.38 11.61 20.37
N GLU A 88 2.11 10.51 20.13
CA GLU A 88 3.57 10.52 20.04
C GLU A 88 4.05 11.50 18.95
N GLU A 89 3.48 11.41 17.74
CA GLU A 89 3.80 12.33 16.64
C GLU A 89 3.44 13.79 16.99
N ALA A 90 2.29 14.02 17.63
CA ALA A 90 1.88 15.35 18.06
C ALA A 90 2.83 15.94 19.12
N VAL A 91 3.38 15.11 20.00
CA VAL A 91 4.37 15.51 21.00
C VAL A 91 5.71 15.85 20.34
N GLU A 92 6.17 15.03 19.40
CA GLU A 92 7.40 15.29 18.63
C GLU A 92 7.31 16.61 17.85
N PHE A 93 6.21 16.80 17.14
CA PHE A 93 5.90 18.07 16.47
C PHE A 93 5.86 19.26 17.46
N GLY A 94 5.24 19.08 18.64
CA GLY A 94 5.15 20.11 19.66
C GLY A 94 6.51 20.54 20.24
N ILE A 95 7.44 19.59 20.41
CA ILE A 95 8.81 19.86 20.87
C ILE A 95 9.56 20.66 19.79
N HIS A 96 9.49 20.23 18.54
CA HIS A 96 10.12 20.93 17.42
C HIS A 96 9.57 22.35 17.25
N TYR A 97 8.24 22.49 17.35
CA TYR A 97 7.55 23.78 17.32
C TYR A 97 8.05 24.73 18.43
N ARG A 98 8.17 24.23 19.66
CA ARG A 98 8.68 25.02 20.80
C ARG A 98 10.12 25.48 20.58
N GLN A 99 10.96 24.64 19.98
CA GLN A 99 12.35 24.97 19.69
C GLN A 99 12.47 26.09 18.65
N GLN A 100 11.70 26.03 17.56
CA GLN A 100 11.71 27.09 16.54
C GLN A 100 11.00 28.38 16.98
N ASN A 101 9.92 28.28 17.74
CA ASN A 101 9.16 29.47 18.19
C ASN A 101 10.01 30.40 19.09
N LYS A 102 11.07 29.88 19.74
CA LYS A 102 12.06 30.70 20.45
C LYS A 102 12.79 31.70 19.54
N SER A 103 12.82 31.45 18.24
CA SER A 103 13.41 32.32 17.21
C SER A 103 12.42 33.31 16.58
N ASN A 104 11.17 33.37 17.06
CA ASN A 104 10.09 34.26 16.57
C ASN A 104 9.82 34.15 15.06
N SER A 105 9.97 32.94 14.50
CA SER A 105 9.63 32.64 13.11
C SER A 105 8.11 32.44 12.95
N ARG A 106 7.58 32.72 11.75
CA ARG A 106 6.15 32.57 11.47
C ARG A 106 5.74 31.10 11.48
N LEU A 107 4.53 30.79 11.97
CA LEU A 107 3.99 29.42 12.11
C LEU A 107 4.11 28.58 10.83
N TYR A 108 3.84 29.18 9.67
CA TYR A 108 3.94 28.48 8.39
C TYR A 108 5.37 28.08 8.05
N THR A 109 6.38 28.86 8.45
CA THR A 109 7.80 28.54 8.24
C THR A 109 8.20 27.37 9.13
N ILE A 110 7.64 27.29 10.33
CA ILE A 110 7.89 26.20 11.28
C ILE A 110 7.26 24.88 10.79
N ILE A 111 6.02 24.95 10.29
CA ILE A 111 5.32 23.78 9.76
C ILE A 111 5.99 23.29 8.47
N SER A 112 6.31 24.21 7.55
CA SER A 112 6.97 23.83 6.29
C SER A 112 8.35 23.26 6.52
N SER A 113 9.18 23.82 7.41
CA SER A 113 10.49 23.23 7.73
C SER A 113 10.37 21.81 8.29
N TYR A 114 9.45 21.55 9.22
CA TYR A 114 9.25 20.20 9.77
C TYR A 114 8.91 19.14 8.72
N PHE A 115 8.07 19.49 7.73
CA PHE A 115 7.67 18.56 6.66
C PHE A 115 8.64 18.50 5.49
N ILE A 116 9.42 19.56 5.24
CA ILE A 116 10.38 19.61 4.12
C ILE A 116 11.67 18.89 4.47
N ASP A 117 12.08 18.93 5.75
CA ASP A 117 13.37 18.38 6.17
C ASP A 117 13.34 16.84 6.15
N ASP A 118 12.23 16.21 6.58
CA ASP A 118 12.10 14.75 6.65
C ASP A 118 10.88 14.22 5.87
N ARG A 119 11.16 13.45 4.81
CA ARG A 119 10.11 12.81 3.98
C ARG A 119 9.28 11.78 4.75
N TRP A 120 9.83 11.21 5.82
CA TRP A 120 9.13 10.25 6.68
C TRP A 120 7.99 10.92 7.45
N ASN A 121 8.19 12.15 7.91
CA ASN A 121 7.15 12.92 8.62
C ASN A 121 5.97 13.23 7.70
N VAL A 122 6.22 13.43 6.40
CA VAL A 122 5.15 13.57 5.40
C VAL A 122 4.35 12.28 5.25
N LEU A 123 5.03 11.12 5.20
CA LEU A 123 4.37 9.82 5.13
C LEU A 123 3.51 9.57 6.37
N ASP A 124 4.02 9.89 7.55
CA ASP A 124 3.31 9.74 8.81
C ASP A 124 2.09 10.66 8.89
N ALA A 125 2.19 11.92 8.43
CA ALA A 125 1.05 12.82 8.35
C ALA A 125 -0.02 12.34 7.36
N VAL A 126 0.37 11.78 6.21
CA VAL A 126 -0.56 11.18 5.24
C VAL A 126 -1.26 9.97 5.83
N ALA A 127 -0.54 9.10 6.56
CA ALA A 127 -1.13 7.95 7.26
C ALA A 127 -2.16 8.41 8.29
N ILE A 128 -1.81 9.36 9.17
CA ILE A 128 -2.74 9.91 10.17
C ILE A 128 -4.00 10.50 9.51
N PHE A 129 -3.84 11.25 8.42
CA PHE A 129 -4.98 11.81 7.69
C PHE A 129 -5.91 10.72 7.14
N ILE A 130 -5.36 9.70 6.49
CA ILE A 130 -6.12 8.58 5.93
C ILE A 130 -6.83 7.78 7.03
N TYR A 131 -6.13 7.53 8.14
CA TYR A 131 -6.72 6.90 9.33
C TYR A 131 -7.92 7.69 9.85
N LEU A 132 -7.81 9.02 9.99
CA LEU A 132 -8.92 9.85 10.46
C LEU A 132 -10.14 9.78 9.52
N VAL A 133 -9.92 9.81 8.21
CA VAL A 133 -11.01 9.64 7.22
C VAL A 133 -11.66 8.25 7.37
N GLY A 134 -10.84 7.19 7.48
CA GLY A 134 -11.32 5.83 7.70
C GLY A 134 -12.09 5.67 9.01
N PHE A 135 -11.60 6.30 10.08
CA PHE A 135 -12.20 6.26 11.41
C PHE A 135 -13.55 6.99 11.42
N ILE A 136 -13.63 8.20 10.86
CA ILE A 136 -14.89 8.97 10.79
C ILE A 136 -15.92 8.21 9.95
N THR A 137 -15.53 7.72 8.77
CA THR A 137 -16.44 6.97 7.88
C THR A 137 -16.93 5.65 8.50
N ARG A 138 -16.15 5.04 9.40
CA ARG A 138 -16.54 3.84 10.15
C ARG A 138 -17.72 4.06 11.11
N PHE A 139 -17.87 5.26 11.68
CA PHE A 139 -18.99 5.61 12.56
C PHE A 139 -20.24 6.07 11.82
N ILE A 140 -20.14 6.35 10.52
CA ILE A 140 -21.29 6.69 9.70
C ILE A 140 -22.10 5.41 9.44
N VAL A 141 -23.34 5.37 9.91
CA VAL A 141 -24.25 4.21 9.79
C VAL A 141 -24.87 4.15 8.38
N ILE A 142 -24.01 4.08 7.35
CA ILE A 142 -24.40 3.94 5.94
C ILE A 142 -23.55 2.83 5.33
N GLU A 143 -24.15 1.88 4.60
CA GLU A 143 -23.43 0.74 4.03
C GLU A 143 -22.31 1.16 3.06
N GLN A 144 -22.55 2.18 2.23
CA GLN A 144 -21.54 2.75 1.34
C GLN A 144 -20.36 3.36 2.11
N ALA A 145 -20.64 4.02 3.25
CA ALA A 145 -19.60 4.59 4.10
C ALA A 145 -18.72 3.50 4.72
N PHE A 146 -19.27 2.32 5.01
CA PHE A 146 -18.49 1.17 5.49
C PHE A 146 -17.54 0.60 4.43
N VAL A 147 -17.97 0.54 3.16
CA VAL A 147 -17.07 0.11 2.07
C VAL A 147 -15.90 1.10 1.94
N ILE A 148 -16.22 2.39 2.01
CA ILE A 148 -15.22 3.46 1.96
C ILE A 148 -14.27 3.38 3.16
N SER A 149 -14.79 3.16 4.38
CA SER A 149 -13.97 3.03 5.58
C SER A 149 -13.03 1.84 5.50
N LYS A 150 -13.49 0.71 4.97
CA LYS A 150 -12.66 -0.48 4.74
C LYS A 150 -11.52 -0.19 3.77
N ILE A 151 -11.79 0.51 2.66
CA ILE A 151 -10.77 0.87 1.67
C ILE A 151 -9.71 1.77 2.30
N PHE A 152 -10.12 2.83 3.00
CA PHE A 152 -9.18 3.73 3.66
C PHE A 152 -8.36 3.03 4.75
N MET A 153 -8.96 2.16 5.57
CA MET A 153 -8.22 1.38 6.57
C MET A 153 -7.23 0.38 5.95
N CYS A 154 -7.53 -0.19 4.77
CA CYS A 154 -6.58 -1.04 4.05
C CYS A 154 -5.39 -0.24 3.52
N ILE A 155 -5.63 0.96 2.99
CA ILE A 155 -4.57 1.86 2.52
C ILE A 155 -3.72 2.34 3.71
N ASP A 156 -4.36 2.68 4.83
CA ASP A 156 -3.68 3.05 6.06
C ASP A 156 -2.76 1.94 6.56
N LEU A 157 -3.26 0.70 6.63
CA LEU A 157 -2.45 -0.48 6.99
C LEU A 157 -1.18 -0.58 6.12
N PHE A 158 -1.32 -0.37 4.81
CA PHE A 158 -0.16 -0.38 3.90
C PHE A 158 0.85 0.72 4.26
N LEU A 159 0.40 1.93 4.58
CA LEU A 159 1.30 3.01 5.00
C LEU A 159 2.03 2.71 6.32
N TRP A 160 1.34 2.14 7.31
CA TRP A 160 1.98 1.67 8.54
C TRP A 160 3.00 0.55 8.27
N TYR A 161 2.77 -0.33 7.30
CA TYR A 161 3.80 -1.29 6.87
C TYR A 161 5.03 -0.60 6.27
N VAL A 162 4.84 0.42 5.42
CA VAL A 162 5.95 1.19 4.85
C VAL A 162 6.76 1.88 5.95
N ARG A 163 6.12 2.37 7.02
CA ARG A 163 6.81 3.00 8.16
C ARG A 163 7.75 2.04 8.92
N ILE A 164 7.60 0.70 8.81
CA ILE A 164 8.62 -0.24 9.35
C ILE A 164 9.99 0.02 8.71
N LEU A 165 10.03 0.42 7.43
CA LEU A 165 11.29 0.72 6.75
C LEU A 165 12.08 1.81 7.48
N HIS A 166 11.41 2.81 8.05
CA HIS A 166 12.04 3.84 8.88
C HIS A 166 12.79 3.24 10.08
N LEU A 167 12.20 2.25 10.74
CA LEU A 167 12.85 1.52 11.85
C LEU A 167 14.09 0.75 11.35
N PHE A 168 14.06 0.18 10.15
CA PHE A 168 15.21 -0.52 9.59
C PHE A 168 16.39 0.40 9.22
N PHE A 169 16.18 1.72 9.03
CA PHE A 169 17.30 2.65 8.81
C PHE A 169 18.24 2.75 10.01
N ALA A 170 17.73 2.59 11.22
CA ALA A 170 18.54 2.59 12.44
C ALA A 170 19.41 1.32 12.59
N TYR A 171 19.19 0.29 11.77
CA TYR A 171 19.93 -0.96 11.84
C TYR A 171 21.24 -0.89 11.05
N GLU A 172 22.37 -1.06 11.73
CA GLU A 172 23.73 -0.85 11.22
C GLU A 172 24.03 -1.51 9.86
N ARG A 173 23.53 -2.74 9.63
CA ARG A 173 23.79 -3.49 8.39
C ARG A 173 22.78 -3.25 7.27
N LEU A 174 21.57 -2.78 7.61
CA LEU A 174 20.44 -2.64 6.67
C LEU A 174 20.24 -1.18 6.24
N GLY A 175 20.53 -0.21 7.12
CA GLY A 175 20.38 1.21 6.83
C GLY A 175 21.13 1.66 5.56
N PRO A 176 22.44 1.39 5.42
CA PRO A 176 23.17 1.76 4.21
C PRO A 176 22.63 1.12 2.93
N LYS A 177 22.14 -0.13 3.01
CA LYS A 177 21.55 -0.83 1.87
C LYS A 177 20.22 -0.22 1.45
N LEU A 178 19.36 0.10 2.42
CA LEU A 178 18.09 0.79 2.16
C LEU A 178 18.32 2.18 1.57
N LEU A 179 19.30 2.92 2.08
CA LEU A 179 19.67 4.24 1.53
C LEU A 179 20.14 4.13 0.08
N MET A 180 20.96 3.13 -0.25
CA MET A 180 21.37 2.86 -1.64
C MET A 180 20.14 2.61 -2.54
N ILE A 181 19.22 1.76 -2.10
CA ILE A 181 17.97 1.48 -2.83
C ILE A 181 17.18 2.77 -3.06
N CYS A 182 16.94 3.56 -2.00
CA CYS A 182 16.20 4.82 -2.09
C CYS A 182 16.85 5.83 -3.05
N ASN A 183 18.19 5.89 -3.12
CA ASN A 183 18.88 6.76 -4.06
C ASN A 183 18.66 6.31 -5.52
N THR A 184 18.69 5.01 -5.79
CA THR A 184 18.44 4.44 -7.13
C THR A 184 16.97 4.53 -7.57
N MET A 185 16.02 4.79 -6.65
CA MET A 185 14.59 4.91 -6.99
C MET A 185 14.33 6.06 -7.97
N LYS A 186 15.11 7.16 -7.93
CA LYS A 186 14.93 8.28 -8.87
C LYS A 186 15.21 7.86 -10.31
N ASP A 187 16.25 7.07 -10.51
CA ASP A 187 16.63 6.55 -11.83
C ASP A 187 15.64 5.48 -12.30
N LEU A 188 15.15 4.65 -11.38
CA LEU A 188 14.08 3.68 -11.65
C LEU A 188 12.77 4.35 -12.06
N LEU A 189 12.38 5.50 -11.49
CA LEU A 189 11.17 6.22 -11.89
C LEU A 189 11.23 6.66 -13.36
N PHE A 190 12.37 7.19 -13.80
CA PHE A 190 12.58 7.56 -15.20
C PHE A 190 12.53 6.34 -16.12
N PHE A 191 13.08 5.22 -15.68
CA PHE A 191 13.04 3.97 -16.43
C PHE A 191 11.62 3.37 -16.51
N ILE A 192 10.85 3.38 -15.43
CA ILE A 192 9.44 2.94 -15.42
C ILE A 192 8.62 3.79 -16.39
N TYR A 193 8.89 5.09 -16.49
CA TYR A 193 8.24 5.95 -17.48
C TYR A 193 8.50 5.47 -18.91
N PHE A 194 9.73 5.08 -19.25
CA PHE A 194 10.00 4.48 -20.57
C PHE A 194 9.25 3.17 -20.78
N ILE A 195 9.27 2.24 -19.81
CA ILE A 195 8.49 1.00 -19.89
C ILE A 195 7.01 1.31 -20.13
N PHE A 196 6.45 2.29 -19.42
CA PHE A 196 5.05 2.68 -19.56
C PHE A 196 4.71 3.16 -20.98
N VAL A 197 5.58 3.96 -21.61
CA VAL A 197 5.38 4.43 -23.00
C VAL A 197 5.41 3.25 -23.99
N PHE A 198 6.39 2.36 -23.88
CA PHE A 198 6.47 1.16 -24.74
C PHE A 198 5.30 0.20 -24.52
N LEU A 199 4.92 0.00 -23.26
CA LEU A 199 3.76 -0.79 -22.86
C LEU A 199 2.49 -0.23 -23.47
N ALA A 200 2.23 1.07 -23.34
CA ALA A 200 1.03 1.70 -23.90
C ALA A 200 0.98 1.56 -25.43
N ALA A 201 2.10 1.79 -26.13
CA ALA A 201 2.18 1.64 -27.58
C ALA A 201 1.85 0.21 -28.04
N TYR A 202 2.43 -0.80 -27.38
CA TYR A 202 2.15 -2.21 -27.65
C TYR A 202 0.70 -2.59 -27.35
N SER A 203 0.22 -2.23 -26.16
CA SER A 203 -1.12 -2.58 -25.68
C SER A 203 -2.20 -2.01 -26.60
N ILE A 204 -2.10 -0.73 -26.97
CA ILE A 204 -3.08 -0.08 -27.85
C ILE A 204 -3.02 -0.68 -29.26
N SER A 205 -1.82 -0.90 -29.80
CA SER A 205 -1.65 -1.45 -31.16
C SER A 205 -2.14 -2.89 -31.27
N SER A 206 -1.79 -3.74 -30.30
CA SER A 206 -2.27 -5.13 -30.23
C SER A 206 -3.79 -5.19 -30.11
N PHE A 207 -4.36 -4.36 -29.24
CA PHE A 207 -5.81 -4.32 -29.03
C PHE A 207 -6.54 -3.82 -30.29
N ALA A 208 -5.98 -2.86 -31.02
CA ALA A 208 -6.53 -2.36 -32.27
C ALA A 208 -6.47 -3.40 -33.41
N LEU A 209 -5.46 -4.29 -33.43
CA LEU A 209 -5.37 -5.39 -34.41
C LEU A 209 -6.39 -6.50 -34.13
N ILE A 210 -6.68 -6.74 -32.85
CA ILE A 210 -7.58 -7.80 -32.38
C ILE A 210 -9.05 -7.38 -32.53
N ILE A 211 -9.38 -6.11 -32.29
CA ILE A 211 -10.73 -5.58 -32.45
C ILE A 211 -11.02 -5.32 -33.92
N THR A 212 -11.89 -6.14 -34.51
CA THR A 212 -12.43 -5.87 -35.84
C THR A 212 -13.54 -4.82 -35.79
N PRO A 213 -13.60 -3.88 -36.75
CA PRO A 213 -14.55 -2.76 -36.75
C PRO A 213 -16.02 -3.20 -36.85
N HIS A 214 -16.31 -4.43 -37.30
CA HIS A 214 -17.68 -4.96 -37.36
C HIS A 214 -18.32 -5.24 -35.99
N GLN A 215 -17.56 -5.19 -34.89
CA GLN A 215 -18.09 -5.38 -33.53
C GLN A 215 -18.36 -4.07 -32.78
N VAL A 216 -17.97 -2.91 -33.33
CA VAL A 216 -18.01 -1.63 -32.63
C VAL A 216 -19.03 -0.67 -33.22
N ASN A 217 -20.32 -0.94 -32.99
CA ASN A 217 -21.39 0.01 -33.33
C ASN A 217 -21.61 1.03 -32.21
N TRP A 218 -21.03 2.22 -32.38
CA TRP A 218 -21.13 3.35 -31.46
C TRP A 218 -22.56 3.94 -31.42
N ILE A 219 -23.43 3.37 -30.59
CA ILE A 219 -24.77 3.93 -30.36
C ILE A 219 -24.70 4.83 -29.11
N PRO A 220 -24.91 6.16 -29.23
CA PRO A 220 -25.01 7.03 -28.07
C PRO A 220 -26.26 6.65 -27.27
N ASN A 221 -26.09 6.30 -25.99
CA ASN A 221 -27.20 5.99 -25.10
C ASN A 221 -27.89 7.30 -24.65
N ASN A 222 -29.01 7.63 -25.27
CA ASN A 222 -29.79 8.85 -25.04
C ASN A 222 -30.63 8.79 -23.74
N ASN A 223 -30.68 7.64 -23.06
CA ASN A 223 -31.67 7.39 -22.01
C ASN A 223 -31.14 7.60 -20.58
N SER A 224 -29.93 8.13 -20.40
CA SER A 224 -29.40 8.44 -19.07
C SER A 224 -28.52 9.69 -19.12
N ALA A 225 -29.08 10.83 -18.69
CA ALA A 225 -28.44 12.15 -18.71
C ALA A 225 -27.17 12.28 -17.83
N SER A 226 -26.73 11.21 -17.14
CA SER A 226 -25.59 11.24 -16.22
C SER A 226 -24.46 10.26 -16.55
N SER A 227 -24.57 9.41 -17.57
CA SER A 227 -23.49 8.48 -17.94
C SER A 227 -23.48 8.16 -19.43
N ARG A 228 -22.54 8.78 -20.16
CA ARG A 228 -22.25 8.45 -21.56
C ARG A 228 -21.62 7.06 -21.61
N THR A 229 -22.46 6.04 -21.68
CA THR A 229 -22.06 4.65 -21.90
C THR A 229 -22.06 4.36 -23.39
N TYR A 230 -20.94 3.86 -23.91
CA TYR A 230 -20.76 3.50 -25.31
C TYR A 230 -21.01 1.99 -25.46
N LYS A 231 -21.84 1.60 -26.43
CA LYS A 231 -22.16 0.19 -26.68
C LYS A 231 -21.22 -0.36 -27.75
N ILE A 232 -20.59 -1.50 -27.48
CA ILE A 232 -19.88 -2.32 -28.47
C ILE A 232 -20.76 -3.57 -28.62
N ILE A 233 -21.24 -3.85 -29.83
CA ILE A 233 -22.20 -4.94 -30.07
C ILE A 233 -21.41 -6.19 -30.43
N GLU A 234 -21.12 -6.99 -29.41
CA GLU A 234 -21.21 -8.44 -29.50
C GLU A 234 -21.63 -8.98 -28.12
N ASN A 235 -22.14 -10.20 -28.08
CA ASN A 235 -23.16 -10.70 -27.15
C ASN A 235 -22.73 -10.90 -25.67
N ARG A 236 -21.85 -10.06 -25.11
CA ARG A 236 -21.44 -10.10 -23.69
C ARG A 236 -21.04 -8.72 -23.15
N THR A 237 -21.96 -8.13 -22.37
CA THR A 237 -21.78 -7.03 -21.39
C THR A 237 -21.52 -5.60 -21.89
N ASN A 238 -22.16 -4.62 -21.24
CA ASN A 238 -21.82 -3.19 -21.33
C ASN A 238 -20.39 -2.99 -20.78
N ILE A 239 -19.39 -2.90 -21.65
CA ILE A 239 -18.01 -2.64 -21.20
C ILE A 239 -17.84 -1.14 -21.00
N SER A 240 -17.59 -0.72 -19.75
CA SER A 240 -17.25 0.67 -19.46
C SER A 240 -15.88 1.03 -20.05
N VAL A 241 -15.66 2.31 -20.37
CA VAL A 241 -14.36 2.82 -20.85
C VAL A 241 -13.22 2.44 -19.88
N TRP A 242 -13.51 2.46 -18.58
CA TRP A 242 -12.57 2.05 -17.53
C TRP A 242 -12.18 0.58 -17.61
N ASN A 243 -13.15 -0.31 -17.87
CA ASN A 243 -12.88 -1.74 -18.02
C ASN A 243 -12.06 -2.01 -19.29
N LEU A 244 -12.32 -1.29 -20.39
CA LEU A 244 -11.50 -1.37 -21.60
C LEU A 244 -10.06 -0.95 -21.32
N LEU A 245 -9.86 0.22 -20.70
CA LEU A 245 -8.52 0.73 -20.38
C LEU A 245 -7.76 -0.24 -19.46
N ARG A 246 -8.42 -0.77 -18.43
CA ARG A 246 -7.85 -1.78 -17.53
C ARG A 246 -7.40 -3.02 -18.31
N ASN A 247 -8.27 -3.56 -19.16
CA ASN A 247 -7.95 -4.75 -19.93
C ASN A 247 -6.77 -4.52 -20.89
N ILE A 248 -6.70 -3.35 -21.53
CA ILE A 248 -5.59 -2.97 -22.43
C ILE A 248 -4.26 -2.92 -21.67
N ILE A 249 -4.25 -2.34 -20.48
CA ILE A 249 -3.04 -2.24 -19.64
C ILE A 249 -2.64 -3.62 -19.11
N ASP A 250 -3.59 -4.36 -18.53
CA ASP A 250 -3.36 -5.71 -18.00
C ASP A 250 -2.75 -6.61 -19.10
N TRP A 251 -3.30 -6.56 -20.32
CA TRP A 251 -2.80 -7.31 -21.46
C TRP A 251 -1.31 -7.08 -21.75
N GLY A 252 -0.84 -5.84 -21.66
CA GLY A 252 0.57 -5.54 -21.89
C GLY A 252 1.47 -5.98 -20.73
N ILE A 253 1.02 -5.76 -19.49
CA ILE A 253 1.84 -6.00 -18.29
C ILE A 253 2.14 -7.49 -18.14
N TRP A 254 1.13 -8.34 -18.29
CA TRP A 254 1.30 -9.80 -18.18
C TRP A 254 2.31 -10.35 -19.20
N LYS A 255 2.41 -9.73 -20.39
CA LYS A 255 3.38 -10.14 -21.43
C LYS A 255 4.82 -9.81 -21.05
N ILE A 256 5.07 -8.72 -20.31
CA ILE A 256 6.41 -8.41 -19.77
C ILE A 256 6.86 -9.52 -18.79
N TYR A 257 5.93 -10.02 -17.95
CA TYR A 257 6.21 -11.10 -17.00
C TYR A 257 6.27 -12.50 -17.62
N GLY A 258 6.18 -12.61 -18.95
CA GLY A 258 6.30 -13.88 -19.67
C GLY A 258 5.02 -14.71 -19.74
N GLN A 259 3.86 -14.15 -19.33
CA GLN A 259 2.57 -14.80 -19.57
C GLN A 259 2.16 -14.57 -21.03
N VAL A 260 2.81 -15.32 -21.93
CA VAL A 260 2.41 -15.41 -23.33
C VAL A 260 1.45 -16.58 -23.44
N ASP A 261 0.16 -16.34 -23.18
CA ASP A 261 -0.89 -17.28 -23.56
C ASP A 261 -0.80 -17.47 -25.09
N LEU A 262 -0.16 -18.56 -25.52
CA LEU A 262 0.06 -18.90 -26.93
C LEU A 262 -1.18 -19.54 -27.59
N VAL A 263 -2.25 -19.76 -26.82
CA VAL A 263 -3.45 -20.51 -27.17
C VAL A 263 -4.53 -19.99 -26.20
N ASP A 264 -5.70 -19.46 -26.56
CA ASP A 264 -6.60 -19.75 -27.67
C ASP A 264 -7.07 -18.50 -28.42
N TYR A 265 -6.62 -18.34 -29.66
CA TYR A 265 -7.52 -17.87 -30.72
C TYR A 265 -8.28 -19.04 -31.36
N ARG A 266 -8.09 -20.28 -30.87
CA ARG A 266 -8.41 -21.50 -31.60
C ARG A 266 -9.60 -22.30 -31.08
N GLN A 267 -10.11 -22.10 -29.86
CA GLN A 267 -11.27 -22.89 -29.42
C GLN A 267 -12.04 -22.25 -28.26
N ASP A 268 -13.09 -21.51 -28.61
CA ASP A 268 -14.32 -21.39 -27.80
C ASP A 268 -15.48 -20.79 -28.63
N SER A 269 -15.64 -21.28 -29.86
CA SER A 269 -16.84 -21.02 -30.67
C SER A 269 -17.21 -22.24 -31.50
N GLU A 270 -17.84 -23.24 -30.86
CA GLU A 270 -18.89 -23.95 -31.58
C GLU A 270 -19.98 -22.92 -31.88
N SER A 271 -20.07 -22.58 -33.17
CA SER A 271 -20.84 -21.50 -33.79
C SER A 271 -20.15 -20.13 -33.82
N ILE A 272 -19.91 -19.68 -35.07
CA ILE A 272 -19.52 -18.35 -35.53
C ILE A 272 -18.03 -18.20 -35.86
N ILE A 273 -17.82 -18.14 -37.18
CA ILE A 273 -16.66 -17.71 -37.95
C ILE A 273 -15.44 -18.64 -37.78
N THR A 274 -15.19 -19.41 -38.85
CA THR A 274 -13.85 -19.85 -39.23
C THR A 274 -12.95 -18.62 -39.20
N LEU A 275 -12.33 -18.39 -38.04
CA LEU A 275 -11.37 -17.34 -37.83
C LEU A 275 -10.25 -17.68 -38.79
N SER A 276 -10.24 -16.95 -39.90
CA SER A 276 -9.24 -17.11 -40.92
C SER A 276 -7.88 -17.05 -40.25
N ALA A 277 -6.94 -17.80 -40.79
CA ALA A 277 -5.53 -17.52 -40.64
C ALA A 277 -5.23 -16.12 -41.23
N ASP A 278 -5.79 -15.09 -40.60
CA ASP A 278 -5.88 -13.73 -41.09
C ASP A 278 -4.58 -12.99 -40.81
N ALA A 279 -4.19 -12.14 -41.76
CA ALA A 279 -3.03 -11.26 -41.65
C ALA A 279 -2.98 -10.51 -40.29
N TYR A 280 -4.15 -10.19 -39.71
CA TYR A 280 -4.29 -9.54 -38.41
C TYR A 280 -3.77 -10.38 -37.23
N GLY A 281 -4.16 -11.65 -37.12
CA GLY A 281 -3.71 -12.54 -36.05
C GLY A 281 -2.20 -12.80 -36.11
N ASN A 282 -1.68 -13.03 -37.32
CA ASN A 282 -0.24 -13.19 -37.55
C ASN A 282 0.54 -11.91 -37.24
N SER A 283 -0.01 -10.72 -37.57
CA SER A 283 0.62 -9.44 -37.26
C SER A 283 0.64 -9.13 -35.77
N ALA A 284 -0.44 -9.45 -35.04
CA ALA A 284 -0.50 -9.28 -33.59
C ALA A 284 0.48 -10.22 -32.86
N PHE A 285 0.62 -11.45 -33.35
CA PHE A 285 1.62 -12.39 -32.84
C PHE A 285 3.05 -11.91 -33.08
N LEU A 286 3.34 -11.41 -34.29
CA LEU A 286 4.64 -10.82 -34.62
C LEU A 286 4.95 -9.62 -33.72
N LEU A 287 3.98 -8.73 -33.50
CA LEU A 287 4.10 -7.57 -32.63
C LEU A 287 4.35 -7.98 -31.16
N THR A 288 3.76 -9.10 -30.71
CA THR A 288 4.02 -9.71 -29.39
C THR A 288 5.47 -10.20 -29.29
N ILE A 289 5.98 -10.90 -30.30
CA ILE A 289 7.38 -11.38 -30.32
C ILE A 289 8.35 -10.19 -30.23
N ILE A 290 8.12 -9.15 -31.04
CA ILE A 290 8.97 -7.94 -31.03
C ILE A 290 8.94 -7.29 -29.66
N PHE A 291 7.74 -7.09 -29.10
CA PHE A 291 7.58 -6.44 -27.79
C PHE A 291 8.27 -7.21 -26.68
N VAL A 292 8.07 -8.53 -26.58
CA VAL A 292 8.69 -9.38 -25.55
C VAL A 292 10.21 -9.36 -25.69
N CYS A 293 10.75 -9.36 -26.92
CA CYS A 293 12.18 -9.23 -27.16
C CYS A 293 12.71 -7.88 -26.65
N ILE A 294 12.06 -6.77 -27.01
CA ILE A 294 12.46 -5.44 -26.57
C ILE A 294 12.35 -5.30 -25.05
N SER A 295 11.25 -5.74 -24.44
CA SER A 295 11.04 -5.59 -23.00
C SER A 295 12.04 -6.42 -22.19
N ASN A 296 12.21 -7.70 -22.54
CA ASN A 296 12.93 -8.65 -21.69
C ASN A 296 14.43 -8.71 -22.01
N VAL A 297 14.82 -8.50 -23.27
CA VAL A 297 16.24 -8.54 -23.67
C VAL A 297 16.88 -7.15 -23.62
N LEU A 298 16.16 -6.09 -23.97
CA LEU A 298 16.73 -4.74 -23.99
C LEU A 298 16.42 -3.98 -22.72
N LEU A 299 15.14 -3.70 -22.45
CA LEU A 299 14.75 -2.81 -21.35
C LEU A 299 15.14 -3.39 -20.00
N LEU A 300 14.76 -4.63 -19.69
CA LEU A 300 15.06 -5.25 -18.40
C LEU A 300 16.57 -5.38 -18.14
N ASN A 301 17.37 -5.69 -19.17
CA ASN A 301 18.83 -5.74 -19.03
C ASN A 301 19.45 -4.36 -18.82
N VAL A 302 18.92 -3.32 -19.47
CA VAL A 302 19.33 -1.94 -19.19
C VAL A 302 18.98 -1.55 -17.75
N LEU A 303 17.82 -1.94 -17.24
CA LEU A 303 17.45 -1.72 -15.83
C LEU A 303 18.45 -2.38 -14.87
N VAL A 304 18.82 -3.63 -15.14
CA VAL A 304 19.83 -4.34 -14.33
C VAL A 304 21.19 -3.64 -14.42
N ALA A 305 21.57 -3.13 -15.58
CA ALA A 305 22.80 -2.37 -15.77
C ALA A 305 22.80 -1.02 -15.02
N LEU A 306 21.64 -0.35 -14.91
CA LEU A 306 21.49 0.89 -14.13
C LEU A 306 21.65 0.68 -12.62
N PHE A 307 21.36 -0.53 -12.13
CA PHE A 307 21.51 -0.89 -10.71
C PHE A 307 22.91 -1.41 -10.33
N LYS A 308 23.79 -1.61 -11.30
CA LYS A 308 25.15 -2.13 -11.09
C LYS A 308 26.15 -1.01 -10.89
#